data_AF-A0A7S3MYR1-F1
#
_entry.id   AF-A0A7S3MYR1-F1
#
_cell.length_a   1.000
_cell.length_b   1.000
_cell.length_c   1.000
_cell.angle_alpha   90.00
_cell.angle_beta   90.00
_cell.angle_gamma   90.00
#
_symmetry.space_group_name_H-M   'P 1'
#
loop_
_entity.id
_entity.type
_entity.pdbx_description
1 polymer ?
#
loop_
_entity_poly.entity_id
_entity_poly.type
_entity_poly.pdbx_seq_one_letter_code
_entity_poly.pdbx_strand_id
1 'polypeptide(L)'
;MYCKEDYEQQFIMTEKSEITHAQFVDLFLICLKNDSFKIAIIIYTLYLKISDMDHRMMDALLSAIRESTKSHEMKLFFLHEHFDIMTVYQLNQLLDIYDEVLHSKDPKANPMINQYNVIKIGLLIYRIC
;
A
#
# COMPACT_ATOMS: atom_id res chain seq x y z
N MET A 1 22.50 3.65 -0.38
CA MET A 1 22.06 4.32 0.87
C MET A 1 21.63 5.75 0.53
N TYR A 2 20.48 5.93 -0.14
CA TYR A 2 19.95 7.23 -0.58
C TYR A 2 18.44 7.42 -0.33
N CYS A 3 17.75 6.50 0.35
CA CYS A 3 16.30 6.54 0.55
C CYS A 3 15.92 6.64 2.04
N LYS A 4 16.37 7.69 2.74
CA LYS A 4 15.99 7.93 4.15
C LYS A 4 15.04 9.10 4.37
N GLU A 5 14.86 9.97 3.38
CA GLU A 5 13.89 11.06 3.43
C GLU A 5 12.98 10.95 2.21
N ASP A 6 11.68 10.85 2.45
CA ASP A 6 10.68 10.85 1.39
C ASP A 6 10.82 12.16 0.59
N TYR A 7 11.26 12.07 -0.66
CA TYR A 7 11.47 13.19 -1.57
C TYR A 7 10.15 13.85 -2.01
N GLU A 8 9.13 13.92 -1.15
CA GLU A 8 7.79 14.46 -1.45
C GLU A 8 7.87 15.85 -2.05
N GLN A 9 8.63 16.75 -1.42
CA GLN A 9 8.80 18.12 -1.93
C GLN A 9 9.50 18.13 -3.28
N GLN A 10 10.55 17.34 -3.45
CA GLN A 10 11.25 17.27 -4.73
C GLN A 10 10.35 16.66 -5.82
N PHE A 11 9.60 15.60 -5.50
CA PHE A 11 8.65 14.98 -6.42
C PHE A 11 7.57 15.99 -6.84
N ILE A 12 7.03 16.76 -5.89
CA ILE A 12 6.05 17.82 -6.18
C ILE A 12 6.65 18.91 -7.07
N MET A 13 7.86 19.39 -6.77
CA MET A 13 8.53 20.47 -7.50
C MET A 13 9.07 20.07 -8.88
N THR A 14 9.31 18.78 -9.12
CA THR A 14 9.82 18.30 -10.42
C THR A 14 8.76 18.47 -11.50
N GLU A 15 9.16 18.99 -12.67
CA GLU A 15 8.28 19.09 -13.83
C GLU A 15 7.91 17.69 -14.35
N LYS A 16 6.64 17.48 -14.69
CA LYS A 16 6.08 16.16 -15.04
C LYS A 16 5.52 16.11 -16.47
N SER A 17 5.75 17.16 -17.25
CA SER A 17 5.24 17.33 -18.62
C SER A 17 5.72 16.23 -19.57
N GLU A 18 6.87 15.63 -19.29
CA GLU A 18 7.50 14.58 -20.12
C GLU A 18 7.16 13.15 -19.66
N ILE A 19 6.40 12.98 -18.56
CA ILE A 19 6.08 11.65 -18.02
C ILE A 19 4.77 11.14 -18.63
N THR A 20 4.86 10.01 -19.31
CA THR A 20 3.68 9.32 -19.87
C THR A 20 2.87 8.61 -18.79
N HIS A 21 1.59 8.35 -19.06
CA HIS A 21 0.71 7.58 -18.17
C HIS A 21 1.31 6.22 -17.77
N ALA A 22 1.84 5.48 -18.75
CA ALA A 22 2.48 4.18 -18.49
C ALA A 22 3.67 4.30 -17.53
N GLN A 23 4.47 5.36 -17.65
CA GLN A 23 5.56 5.61 -16.71
C GLN A 23 5.07 5.96 -15.31
N PHE A 24 3.92 6.61 -15.15
CA PHE A 24 3.31 6.81 -13.83
C PHE A 24 2.83 5.50 -13.21
N VAL A 25 2.22 4.62 -14.00
CA VAL A 25 1.83 3.26 -13.57
C VAL A 25 3.04 2.47 -13.09
N ASP A 26 4.14 2.50 -13.85
CA ASP A 26 5.39 1.83 -13.48
C ASP A 26 6.02 2.45 -12.22
N LEU A 27 6.05 3.78 -12.13
CA LEU A 27 6.57 4.49 -10.97
C LEU A 27 5.76 4.19 -9.71
N PHE A 28 4.44 4.11 -9.83
CA PHE A 28 3.56 3.71 -8.72
C PHE A 28 3.91 2.31 -8.22
N LEU A 29 4.07 1.33 -9.12
CA LEU A 29 4.50 -0.03 -8.75
C LEU A 29 5.87 -0.03 -8.05
N ILE A 30 6.82 0.80 -8.52
CA ILE A 30 8.12 0.97 -7.86
C ILE A 30 7.93 1.53 -6.44
N CYS A 31 7.04 2.51 -6.24
CA CYS A 31 6.76 3.06 -4.93
C CYS A 31 6.20 1.99 -3.96
N LEU A 32 5.27 1.15 -4.41
CA LEU A 32 4.73 0.05 -3.59
C LEU A 32 5.84 -0.91 -3.16
N LYS A 33 6.68 -1.36 -4.09
CA LYS A 33 7.78 -2.30 -3.82
C LYS A 33 8.85 -1.75 -2.88
N ASN A 34 8.98 -0.44 -2.78
CA ASN A 34 10.01 0.23 -1.96
C ASN A 34 9.41 0.92 -0.73
N ASP A 35 8.19 0.59 -0.33
CA ASP A 35 7.50 1.16 0.84
C ASP A 35 7.40 2.70 0.82
N SER A 36 7.36 3.31 -0.38
CA SER A 36 7.34 4.76 -0.60
C SER A 36 5.92 5.31 -0.73
N PHE A 37 5.08 5.01 0.26
CA PHE A 37 3.62 5.21 0.18
C PHE A 37 3.14 6.66 0.11
N LYS A 38 3.93 7.62 0.59
CA LYS A 38 3.62 9.06 0.48
C LYS A 38 3.73 9.57 -0.96
N ILE A 39 4.69 9.06 -1.72
CA ILE A 39 4.76 9.34 -3.17
C ILE A 39 3.70 8.53 -3.91
N ALA A 40 3.50 7.27 -3.52
CA ALA A 40 2.48 6.40 -4.12
C ALA A 40 1.09 7.04 -4.08
N ILE A 41 0.68 7.64 -2.95
CA ILE A 41 -0.64 8.30 -2.85
C ILE A 41 -0.75 9.54 -3.73
N ILE A 42 0.32 10.33 -3.89
CA ILE A 42 0.34 11.48 -4.80
C ILE A 42 0.20 10.99 -6.24
N ILE A 43 0.96 9.96 -6.62
CA ILE A 43 0.88 9.39 -7.97
C ILE A 43 -0.52 8.84 -8.25
N TYR A 44 -1.05 8.06 -7.31
CA TYR A 44 -2.36 7.45 -7.42
C TYR A 44 -3.47 8.48 -7.59
N THR A 45 -3.48 9.51 -6.74
CA THR A 45 -4.56 10.51 -6.72
C THR A 45 -4.52 11.48 -7.90
N LEU A 46 -3.33 11.78 -8.44
CA LEU A 46 -3.18 12.82 -9.47
C LEU A 46 -3.00 12.27 -10.88
N TYR A 47 -2.44 11.06 -11.02
CA TYR A 47 -1.98 10.57 -12.33
C TYR A 47 -2.51 9.20 -12.72
N LEU A 48 -3.06 8.41 -11.78
CA LEU A 48 -3.66 7.11 -12.09
C LEU A 48 -5.19 7.18 -12.09
N LYS A 49 -5.78 6.21 -12.77
CA LYS A 49 -7.20 5.87 -12.72
C LYS A 49 -7.37 4.65 -11.84
N ILE A 50 -8.56 4.50 -11.25
CA ILE A 50 -8.92 3.31 -10.45
C ILE A 50 -8.68 2.01 -11.23
N SER A 51 -8.95 2.02 -12.54
CA SER A 51 -8.75 0.87 -13.43
C SER A 51 -7.29 0.51 -13.73
N ASP A 52 -6.32 1.36 -13.36
CA ASP A 52 -4.90 1.08 -13.58
C ASP A 52 -4.34 0.09 -12.53
N MET A 53 -5.05 -0.11 -11.42
CA MET A 53 -4.68 -1.08 -10.40
C MET A 53 -4.90 -2.50 -10.92
N ASP A 54 -3.83 -3.31 -10.90
CA ASP A 54 -3.85 -4.70 -11.35
C ASP A 54 -3.37 -5.65 -10.26
N HIS A 55 -3.46 -6.95 -10.53
CA HIS A 55 -3.05 -7.99 -9.59
C HIS A 55 -1.58 -7.89 -9.18
N ARG A 56 -0.68 -7.42 -10.06
CA ARG A 56 0.76 -7.29 -9.76
C ARG A 56 1.01 -6.17 -8.76
N MET A 57 0.24 -5.09 -8.84
CA MET A 57 0.27 -4.01 -7.86
C MET A 57 -0.30 -4.46 -6.52
N MET A 58 -1.37 -5.25 -6.52
CA MET A 58 -1.91 -5.84 -5.29
C MET A 58 -0.90 -6.79 -4.64
N ASP A 59 -0.19 -7.62 -5.41
CA ASP A 59 0.89 -8.46 -4.86
C ASP A 59 2.00 -7.62 -4.21
N ALA A 60 2.40 -6.51 -4.86
CA ALA A 60 3.39 -5.58 -4.30
C ALA A 60 2.89 -4.92 -3.01
N LEU A 61 1.62 -4.54 -2.95
CA LEU A 61 0.99 -3.98 -1.76
C LEU A 61 0.96 -4.99 -0.61
N LEU A 62 0.58 -6.24 -0.87
CA LEU A 62 0.57 -7.32 0.12
C LEU A 62 1.97 -7.56 0.71
N SER A 63 2.99 -7.68 -0.15
CA SER A 63 4.38 -7.79 0.30
C SER A 63 4.80 -6.60 1.16
N ALA A 64 4.45 -5.38 0.75
CA ALA A 64 4.77 -4.18 1.52
C ALA A 64 4.08 -4.14 2.89
N ILE A 65 2.86 -4.68 3.03
CA ILE A 65 2.15 -4.77 4.32
C ILE A 65 2.84 -5.79 5.23
N ARG A 66 3.24 -6.94 4.69
CA ARG A 66 3.93 -7.99 5.44
C ARG A 66 5.29 -7.51 5.97
N GLU A 67 6.04 -6.82 5.12
CA GLU A 67 7.43 -6.46 5.41
C GLU A 67 7.58 -5.21 6.28
N SER A 68 6.61 -4.30 6.26
CA SER A 68 6.72 -3.01 6.94
C SER A 68 5.39 -2.49 7.45
N THR A 69 5.40 -1.99 8.67
CA THR A 69 4.23 -1.37 9.31
C THR A 69 4.23 0.15 9.20
N LYS A 70 5.20 0.72 8.48
CA LYS A 70 5.19 2.14 8.11
C LYS A 70 4.04 2.44 7.15
N SER A 71 3.50 3.66 7.27
CA SER A 71 2.42 4.15 6.40
C SER A 71 1.24 3.19 6.27
N HIS A 72 0.97 2.39 7.32
CA HIS A 72 -0.03 1.32 7.29
C HIS A 72 -1.43 1.83 6.95
N GLU A 73 -1.78 3.03 7.43
CA GLU A 73 -3.03 3.72 7.06
C GLU A 73 -3.15 3.96 5.54
N MET A 74 -2.05 4.32 4.87
CA MET A 74 -2.05 4.48 3.41
C MET A 74 -2.17 3.12 2.70
N LYS A 75 -1.52 2.07 3.24
CA LYS A 75 -1.65 0.71 2.70
C LYS A 75 -3.09 0.20 2.81
N LEU A 76 -3.72 0.43 3.95
CA LEU A 76 -5.14 0.10 4.19
C LEU A 76 -6.05 0.85 3.23
N PHE A 77 -5.79 2.13 2.95
CA PHE A 77 -6.52 2.88 1.94
C PHE A 77 -6.53 2.16 0.58
N PHE A 78 -5.36 1.76 0.08
CA PHE A 78 -5.26 1.04 -1.20
C PHE A 78 -6.00 -0.30 -1.18
N LEU A 79 -5.90 -1.06 -0.07
CA LEU A 79 -6.65 -2.31 0.08
C LEU A 79 -8.16 -2.09 0.05
N HIS A 80 -8.66 -1.06 0.74
CA HIS A 80 -10.09 -0.78 0.79
C HIS A 80 -10.65 -0.37 -0.58
N GLU A 81 -9.92 0.45 -1.32
CA GLU A 81 -10.34 0.96 -2.64
C GLU A 81 -10.30 -0.12 -3.72
N HIS A 82 -9.39 -1.10 -3.62
CA HIS A 82 -9.15 -2.11 -4.67
C HIS A 82 -9.37 -3.55 -4.18
N PHE A 83 -10.18 -3.72 -3.14
CA PHE A 83 -10.50 -5.02 -2.59
C PHE A 83 -11.18 -5.95 -3.61
N ASP A 84 -12.03 -5.37 -4.45
CA ASP A 84 -12.89 -6.07 -5.42
C ASP A 84 -12.12 -6.72 -6.58
N ILE A 85 -10.92 -6.22 -6.89
CA ILE A 85 -10.05 -6.80 -7.91
C ILE A 85 -9.13 -7.90 -7.37
N MET A 86 -9.14 -8.17 -6.06
CA MET A 86 -8.29 -9.19 -5.47
C MET A 86 -8.77 -10.60 -5.85
N THR A 87 -7.82 -11.47 -6.20
CA THR A 87 -8.13 -12.90 -6.37
C THR A 87 -8.32 -13.58 -5.02
N VAL A 88 -9.03 -14.71 -5.00
CA VAL A 88 -9.19 -15.54 -3.78
C VAL A 88 -7.84 -15.90 -3.16
N TYR A 89 -6.83 -16.15 -3.99
CA TYR A 89 -5.46 -16.41 -3.53
C TYR A 89 -4.88 -15.22 -2.77
N GLN A 90 -4.99 -14.01 -3.33
CA GLN A 90 -4.52 -12.78 -2.68
C GLN A 90 -5.29 -12.45 -1.40
N LEU A 91 -6.59 -12.75 -1.36
CA LEU A 91 -7.40 -12.58 -0.14
C LEU A 91 -6.94 -13.52 0.98
N ASN A 92 -6.66 -14.80 0.66
CA ASN A 92 -6.10 -15.73 1.65
C ASN A 92 -4.72 -15.27 2.13
N GLN A 93 -3.85 -14.82 1.23
CA GLN A 93 -2.57 -14.24 1.62
C GLN A 93 -2.74 -13.02 2.54
N LEU A 94 -3.72 -12.18 2.29
CA LEU A 94 -4.00 -11.02 3.13
C LEU A 94 -4.43 -11.42 4.55
N LEU A 95 -5.24 -12.47 4.68
CA LEU A 95 -5.61 -13.04 5.97
C LEU A 95 -4.36 -13.55 6.72
N ASP A 96 -3.50 -14.31 6.04
CA ASP A 96 -2.26 -14.83 6.62
C ASP A 96 -1.33 -13.69 7.07
N ILE A 97 -1.18 -12.66 6.23
CA ILE A 97 -0.37 -11.47 6.54
C ILE A 97 -0.91 -10.77 7.77
N TYR A 98 -2.23 -10.55 7.86
CA TYR A 98 -2.78 -9.92 9.05
C TYR A 98 -2.66 -10.81 10.26
N ASP A 99 -2.84 -12.12 10.18
CA ASP A 99 -2.60 -13.00 11.33
C ASP A 99 -1.17 -12.86 11.87
N GLU A 100 -0.16 -12.83 10.99
CA GLU A 100 1.24 -12.58 11.35
C GLU A 100 1.45 -11.20 11.99
N VAL A 101 0.91 -10.14 11.38
CA VAL A 101 1.06 -8.75 11.85
C VAL A 101 0.37 -8.55 13.21
N LEU A 102 -0.84 -9.10 13.37
CA LEU A 102 -1.67 -8.99 14.57
C LEU A 102 -1.06 -9.72 15.76
N HIS A 103 -0.43 -10.87 15.52
CA HIS A 103 0.19 -11.69 16.56
C HIS A 103 1.70 -11.47 16.71
N SER A 104 2.25 -10.45 16.05
CA SER A 104 3.66 -10.09 16.19
C SER A 104 4.02 -9.77 17.64
N LYS A 105 5.06 -10.44 18.15
CA LYS A 105 5.56 -10.30 19.53
C LYS A 105 6.37 -9.02 19.75
N ASP A 106 6.71 -8.27 18.69
CA ASP A 106 7.39 -6.97 18.79
C ASP A 106 6.36 -5.83 18.87
N PRO A 107 6.18 -5.20 20.04
CA PRO A 107 5.20 -4.13 20.22
C PRO A 107 5.50 -2.90 19.35
N LYS A 108 6.77 -2.64 19.00
CA LYS A 108 7.16 -1.49 18.17
C LYS A 108 6.89 -1.73 16.69
N ALA A 109 6.87 -2.99 16.26
CA ALA A 109 6.47 -3.38 14.92
C ALA A 109 4.95 -3.43 14.78
N ASN A 110 4.20 -3.52 15.89
CA ASN A 110 2.76 -3.70 15.86
C ASN A 110 2.04 -2.39 15.43
N PRO A 111 1.43 -2.32 14.23
CA PRO A 111 0.71 -1.13 13.76
C PRO A 111 -0.57 -0.85 14.58
N MET A 112 -0.90 -1.75 15.52
CA MET A 112 -2.10 -1.77 16.36
C MET A 112 -1.94 -1.02 17.67
N ILE A 113 -0.83 -0.29 17.89
CA ILE A 113 -0.79 0.72 18.96
C ILE A 113 -1.93 1.76 18.76
N ASN A 114 -2.45 1.89 17.53
CA ASN A 114 -3.66 2.64 17.24
C ASN A 114 -4.91 1.73 17.14
N GLN A 115 -5.86 1.89 18.06
CA GLN A 115 -7.12 1.13 18.12
C GLN A 115 -7.95 1.20 16.81
N TYR A 116 -7.82 2.28 16.03
CA TYR A 116 -8.53 2.45 14.77
C TYR A 116 -8.08 1.45 13.68
N ASN A 117 -6.80 1.07 13.67
CA ASN A 117 -6.28 0.10 12.70
C ASN A 117 -6.88 -1.29 12.92
N VAL A 118 -7.07 -1.68 14.20
CA VAL A 118 -7.69 -2.96 14.57
C VAL A 118 -9.08 -3.09 13.98
N ILE A 119 -9.89 -2.05 14.11
CA ILE A 119 -11.28 -2.04 13.64
C ILE A 119 -11.32 -2.08 12.11
N LYS A 120 -10.48 -1.28 11.43
CA LYS A 120 -10.40 -1.27 9.96
C LYS A 120 -10.01 -2.64 9.40
N ILE A 121 -9.00 -3.28 9.98
CA ILE A 121 -8.58 -4.63 9.61
C ILE A 121 -9.71 -5.64 9.90
N GLY A 122 -10.36 -5.56 11.05
CA GLY A 122 -11.50 -6.41 11.38
C GLY A 122 -12.67 -6.28 10.38
N LEU A 123 -13.00 -5.05 9.96
CA LEU A 123 -14.01 -4.79 8.93
C LEU A 123 -13.60 -5.35 7.57
N LEU A 124 -12.31 -5.25 7.22
CA LEU A 124 -11.76 -5.82 6.00
C LEU A 124 -11.89 -7.34 6.00
N ILE A 125 -11.49 -8.01 7.10
CA ILE A 125 -11.61 -9.47 7.27
C ILE A 125 -13.08 -9.89 7.20
N TYR A 126 -13.99 -9.17 7.86
CA TYR A 126 -15.43 -9.45 7.78
C TYR A 126 -15.98 -9.35 6.35
N ARG A 127 -15.38 -8.52 5.48
CA ARG A 127 -15.78 -8.43 4.06
C ARG A 127 -15.23 -9.60 3.23
N ILE A 128 -14.17 -10.27 3.69
CA ILE A 128 -13.56 -11.44 3.04
C ILE A 128 -14.33 -12.72 3.36
N CYS A 129 -14.71 -12.90 4.64
CA CYS A 129 -15.39 -14.09 5.16
C CYS A 129 -16.91 -14.07 4.94
#